data_AF-A0A924VMB9-F1
#
_entry.id   AF-A0A924VMB9-F1
#
_cell.length_a   1.000
_cell.length_b   1.000
_cell.length_c   1.000
_cell.angle_alpha   90.00
_cell.angle_beta   90.00
_cell.angle_gamma   90.00
#
_symmetry.space_group_name_H-M   'P 1'
#
loop_
_entity.id
_entity.type
_entity.pdbx_description
1 polymer ?
#
loop_
_entity_poly.entity_id
_entity_poly.type
_entity_poly.pdbx_seq_one_letter_code
_entity_poly.pdbx_strand_id
1 'polypeptide(L)'
;GGKSKIAEHGGASADDRDVPLVVSTVGASDDRDDRDDRRSRTVDSAGETTQIAPTILKLLGLDPKQLQAVRIEGTHVLPRQ
;
A
#
# COMPACT_ATOMS: atom_id res chain seq x y z
N GLY A 1 -0.75 -33.17 -10.63
CA GLY A 1 -0.85 -32.85 -9.19
C GLY A 1 0.27 -33.55 -8.45
N GLY A 2 1.34 -32.83 -8.15
CA GLY A 2 2.54 -33.38 -7.51
C GLY A 2 2.43 -33.40 -5.99
N LYS A 3 2.79 -34.53 -5.39
CA LYS A 3 2.76 -34.87 -3.95
C LYS A 3 3.83 -34.11 -3.14
N SER A 4 3.92 -32.79 -3.27
CA SER A 4 4.97 -31.99 -2.60
C SER A 4 4.54 -30.59 -2.17
N LYS A 5 3.25 -30.25 -2.26
CA LYS A 5 2.74 -28.96 -1.78
C LYS A 5 1.93 -29.15 -0.50
N ILE A 6 2.38 -28.53 0.58
CA ILE A 6 1.77 -28.57 1.92
C ILE A 6 0.87 -27.35 2.20
N ALA A 7 0.90 -26.32 1.35
CA ALA A 7 -0.06 -25.23 1.30
C ALA A 7 -0.04 -24.60 -0.10
N GLU A 8 -1.20 -24.32 -0.68
CA GLU A 8 -1.34 -23.48 -1.87
C GLU A 8 -1.98 -22.15 -1.45
N HIS A 9 -1.25 -21.04 -1.59
CA HIS A 9 -1.84 -19.72 -1.52
C HIS A 9 -2.23 -19.30 -2.94
N GLY A 10 -3.46 -18.84 -3.13
CA GLY A 10 -4.06 -18.63 -4.46
C GLY A 10 -5.56 -18.90 -4.51
N GLY A 11 -6.12 -19.47 -3.44
CA GLY A 11 -7.55 -19.43 -3.19
C GLY A 11 -8.06 -17.99 -3.05
N ALA A 12 -9.34 -17.79 -3.35
CA ALA A 12 -10.01 -16.49 -3.18
C ALA A 12 -10.45 -16.24 -1.72
N SER A 13 -9.98 -17.03 -0.75
CA SER A 13 -10.34 -16.87 0.66
C SER A 13 -9.68 -15.62 1.24
N ALA A 14 -10.38 -14.88 2.11
CA ALA A 14 -9.84 -13.65 2.71
C ALA A 14 -8.59 -13.94 3.56
N ASP A 15 -8.60 -15.06 4.29
CA ASP A 15 -7.46 -15.51 5.13
C ASP A 15 -6.19 -15.81 4.30
N ASP A 16 -6.33 -16.12 3.00
CA ASP A 16 -5.19 -16.33 2.09
C ASP A 16 -4.68 -15.03 1.43
N ARG A 17 -5.40 -13.91 1.59
CA ARG A 17 -5.20 -12.69 0.79
C ARG A 17 -4.91 -11.45 1.62
N ASP A 18 -5.38 -11.38 2.86
CA ASP A 18 -5.16 -10.24 3.73
C ASP A 18 -3.76 -10.29 4.34
N VAL A 19 -2.93 -9.28 4.01
CA VAL A 19 -1.54 -9.18 4.47
C VAL A 19 -1.33 -7.84 5.17
N PRO A 20 -0.79 -7.82 6.41
CA PRO A 20 -0.51 -6.57 7.10
C PRO A 20 0.60 -5.78 6.39
N LEU A 21 0.43 -4.47 6.29
CA LEU A 21 1.42 -3.54 5.74
C LEU A 21 2.00 -2.66 6.85
N VAL A 22 3.32 -2.73 7.05
CA VAL A 22 4.04 -1.88 7.99
C VAL A 22 4.91 -0.89 7.20
N VAL A 23 4.75 0.39 7.50
CA VAL A 23 5.51 1.48 6.85
C VAL A 23 6.36 2.19 7.89
N SER A 24 7.66 2.30 7.63
CA SER A 24 8.60 3.08 8.43
C SER A 24 9.41 3.96 7.51
N THR A 25 9.47 5.26 7.79
CA THR A 25 10.19 6.23 6.96
C THR A 25 11.12 7.08 7.82
N VAL A 26 12.28 7.41 7.29
CA VAL A 26 13.23 8.36 7.88
C VAL A 26 13.32 9.54 6.94
N GLY A 27 12.83 10.71 7.37
CA GLY A 27 12.94 11.95 6.58
C GLY A 27 12.07 12.01 5.32
N ALA A 28 10.90 11.36 5.30
CA ALA A 28 9.95 11.51 4.19
C ALA A 28 9.63 12.99 3.94
N SER A 29 9.63 13.36 2.66
CA SER A 29 9.64 14.74 2.17
C SER A 29 8.61 15.65 2.87
N ASP A 30 9.04 16.86 3.22
CA ASP A 30 8.26 17.94 3.87
C ASP A 30 7.19 18.58 2.96
N ASP A 31 6.31 17.76 2.37
CA ASP A 31 5.05 18.27 1.87
C ASP A 31 4.25 18.80 3.08
N ARG A 32 4.22 20.13 3.20
CA ARG A 32 3.75 20.88 4.38
C ARG A 32 2.26 20.72 4.71
N ASP A 33 1.52 19.96 3.90
CA ASP A 33 0.11 19.62 4.11
C ASP A 33 -0.08 18.41 5.06
N ASP A 34 1.00 17.66 5.35
CA ASP A 34 0.91 16.34 6.00
C ASP A 34 1.52 16.29 7.41
N ARG A 35 1.60 17.45 8.09
CA ARG A 35 2.26 17.54 9.41
C ARG A 35 1.51 16.83 10.55
N ASP A 36 0.26 16.43 10.35
CA ASP A 36 -0.50 15.67 11.35
C ASP A 36 -0.31 14.13 11.21
N ASP A 37 0.26 13.66 10.09
CA ASP A 37 0.31 12.22 9.77
C ASP A 37 1.62 11.50 10.14
N ARG A 38 2.56 12.21 10.77
CA ARG A 38 3.89 11.69 11.13
C ARG A 38 4.01 11.07 12.51
N ARG A 39 2.91 10.94 13.26
CA ARG A 39 2.90 10.16 14.51
C ARG A 39 2.69 8.70 14.19
N SER A 40 3.43 7.82 14.86
CA SER A 40 3.18 6.38 14.79
C SER A 40 1.71 6.12 15.09
N ARG A 41 1.03 5.44 14.15
CA ARG A 41 -0.39 5.17 14.21
C ARG A 41 -0.67 3.83 13.55
N THR A 42 -1.70 3.15 14.07
CA THR A 42 -2.32 2.00 13.40
C THR A 42 -3.50 2.49 12.57
N VAL A 43 -3.62 1.98 11.36
CA VAL A 43 -4.76 2.23 10.47
C VAL A 43 -5.44 0.89 10.24
N ASP A 44 -6.66 0.73 10.77
CA ASP A 44 -7.40 -0.53 10.72
C ASP A 44 -8.25 -0.69 9.45
N SER A 45 -8.29 0.34 8.58
CA SER A 45 -9.03 0.29 7.32
C SER A 45 -8.33 -0.60 6.30
N ALA A 46 -9.09 -1.47 5.64
CA ALA A 46 -8.58 -2.29 4.54
C ALA A 46 -8.06 -1.42 3.38
N GLY A 47 -6.98 -1.86 2.75
CA GLY A 47 -6.40 -1.25 1.56
C GLY A 47 -6.08 -2.31 0.51
N GLU A 48 -6.05 -1.89 -0.75
CA GLU A 48 -5.72 -2.78 -1.87
C GLU A 48 -4.21 -2.78 -2.15
N THR A 49 -3.66 -3.92 -2.60
CA THR A 49 -2.22 -4.02 -2.94
C THR A 49 -1.82 -3.09 -4.08
N THR A 50 -2.77 -2.71 -4.94
CA THR A 50 -2.57 -1.72 -6.02
C THR A 50 -2.24 -0.33 -5.50
N GLN A 51 -2.53 -0.04 -4.23
CA GLN A 51 -2.23 1.24 -3.58
C GLN A 51 -0.80 1.32 -3.04
N ILE A 52 -0.06 0.21 -2.98
CA ILE A 52 1.30 0.18 -2.43
C ILE A 52 2.25 1.03 -3.30
N ALA A 53 2.27 0.78 -4.61
CA ALA A 53 3.16 1.50 -5.54
C ALA A 53 2.95 3.03 -5.52
N PRO A 54 1.73 3.58 -5.66
CA PRO A 54 1.53 5.04 -5.60
C PRO A 54 1.89 5.63 -4.23
N THR A 55 1.68 4.90 -3.13
CA THR A 55 2.07 5.36 -1.78
C THR A 55 3.58 5.49 -1.64
N ILE A 56 4.36 4.54 -2.16
CA ILE A 56 5.83 4.61 -2.15
C ILE A 56 6.31 5.86 -2.91
N LEU A 57 5.77 6.13 -4.10
CA LEU A 57 6.14 7.32 -4.87
C LEU A 57 5.87 8.60 -4.07
N LYS A 58 4.69 8.70 -3.45
CA LYS A 58 4.33 9.85 -2.62
C LYS A 58 5.30 10.02 -1.44
N LEU A 59 5.63 8.94 -0.72
CA LEU A 59 6.58 8.98 0.41
C LEU A 59 7.99 9.42 -0.02
N LEU A 60 8.38 9.13 -1.25
CA LEU A 60 9.65 9.57 -1.85
C LEU A 60 9.58 10.99 -2.45
N GLY A 61 8.44 11.68 -2.37
CA GLY A 61 8.24 13.00 -3.00
C GLY A 61 8.11 12.95 -4.53
N LEU A 62 7.77 11.80 -5.10
CA LEU A 62 7.54 11.60 -6.53
C LEU A 62 6.04 11.65 -6.84
N ASP A 63 5.69 12.04 -8.07
CA ASP A 63 4.29 12.10 -8.54
C ASP A 63 3.72 10.69 -8.80
N PRO A 64 2.68 10.24 -8.06
CA PRO A 64 2.05 8.94 -8.27
C PRO A 64 1.44 8.77 -9.68
N LYS A 65 1.07 9.86 -10.36
CA LYS A 65 0.52 9.82 -11.72
C LYS A 65 1.55 9.43 -12.78
N GLN A 66 2.83 9.29 -12.41
CA GLN A 66 3.82 8.65 -13.27
C GLN A 66 3.51 7.17 -13.52
N LEU A 67 2.73 6.53 -12.65
CA LEU A 67 2.25 5.17 -12.87
C LEU A 67 1.04 5.19 -13.82
N GLN A 68 1.15 4.46 -14.94
CA GLN A 68 0.05 4.31 -15.88
C GLN A 68 -1.20 3.69 -15.21
N ALA A 69 -1.01 2.71 -14.32
CA ALA A 69 -2.10 2.09 -13.58
C ALA A 69 -2.90 3.12 -12.75
N VAL A 70 -2.23 4.05 -12.06
CA VAL A 70 -2.90 5.14 -11.33
C VAL A 70 -3.76 5.99 -12.24
N ARG A 71 -3.27 6.29 -13.45
CA ARG A 71 -4.01 7.09 -14.44
C ARG A 71 -5.22 6.36 -15.01
N ILE A 72 -5.12 5.05 -15.20
CA ILE A 72 -6.18 4.22 -15.81
C ILE A 72 -7.22 3.82 -14.77
N GLU A 73 -6.77 3.39 -13.60
CA GLU A 73 -7.59 2.75 -12.57
C GLU A 73 -8.03 3.74 -11.48
N GLY A 74 -7.41 4.92 -11.41
CA GLY A 74 -7.69 5.89 -10.36
C GLY A 74 -7.29 5.38 -8.97
N THR A 75 -6.22 4.58 -8.87
CA THR A 75 -5.76 4.07 -7.57
C THR A 75 -5.24 5.21 -6.69
N HIS A 76 -5.64 5.19 -5.42
CA HIS A 76 -5.32 6.24 -4.46
C HIS A 76 -4.15 5.79 -3.55
N VAL A 77 -3.38 6.75 -3.05
CA VAL A 77 -2.37 6.49 -2.01
C VAL A 77 -3.02 6.07 -0.69
N LEU A 78 -2.25 5.44 0.19
CA LEU A 78 -2.62 5.14 1.58
C LEU A 78 -2.09 6.23 2.53
N PRO A 79 -2.76 6.47 3.67
CA PRO A 79 -4.11 6.00 4.00
C PRO A 79 -5.18 6.74 3.17
N ARG A 80 -6.32 6.09 2.89
CA ARG A 80 -7.49 6.81 2.34
C ARG A 80 -8.14 7.59 3.48
N GLN A 81 -8.26 8.90 3.33
CA GLN A 81 -9.03 9.76 4.26
C GLN A 81 -10.53 9.51 4.13
#